data_AF-A0A9P7DMM2-F1
#
_entry.id   AF-A0A9P7DMM2-F1
#
_cell.length_a   1.000
_cell.length_b   1.000
_cell.length_c   1.000
_cell.angle_alpha   90.00
_cell.angle_beta   90.00
_cell.angle_gamma   90.00
#
_symmetry.space_group_name_H-M   'P 1'
#
loop_
_entity.id
_entity.type
_entity.pdbx_description
1 polymer ?
#
loop_
_entity_poly.entity_id
_entity_poly.type
_entity_poly.pdbx_seq_one_letter_code
_entity_poly.pdbx_strand_id
1 'polypeptide(L)'
;MTPRANDCSHPTAIPPKVDDTFKGFKYVPYSVLTSTARWQAVRNGEEAFTITAAGAIAAKGLDRRNERSITLSDWIGAAEAAEERTEFYHGIARAVALKAHHSVVLGLSRSHSWDFVVGSSLVQTSHLYITCTSPDVPAQIYLLVWFILLDLILSLPDGCVAATFDIASAYRIVPVHPSQQWALCIFWNGHAYVDRALMFGLSSSTHILQ
;
A
#
# COMPACT_ATOMS: atom_id res chain seq x y z
N MET A 1 4.80 32.73 33.52
CA MET A 1 5.48 31.86 32.55
C MET A 1 5.60 30.48 33.17
N THR A 2 4.64 29.59 32.91
CA THR A 2 4.70 28.19 33.32
C THR A 2 5.48 27.41 32.27
N PRO A 3 6.39 26.50 32.67
CA PRO A 3 7.14 25.70 31.71
C PRO A 3 6.19 24.68 31.06
N ARG A 4 6.16 24.66 29.72
CA ARG A 4 5.51 23.59 28.96
C ARG A 4 6.20 22.28 29.32
N ALA A 5 5.42 21.31 29.81
CA ALA A 5 5.87 19.95 29.96
C ALA A 5 6.26 19.43 28.57
N ASN A 6 7.55 19.15 28.39
CA ASN A 6 8.01 18.29 27.32
C ASN A 6 7.45 16.90 27.63
N ASP A 7 6.43 16.51 26.89
CA ASP A 7 5.83 15.19 26.94
C ASP A 7 6.85 14.20 26.36
N CYS A 8 7.70 13.65 27.22
CA CYS A 8 8.55 12.50 26.92
C CYS A 8 7.65 11.26 26.79
N SER A 9 6.82 11.23 25.76
CA SER A 9 6.03 10.07 25.40
C SER A 9 6.99 9.01 24.86
N HIS A 10 7.35 8.05 25.72
CA HIS A 10 7.97 6.82 25.26
C HIS A 10 7.11 6.23 24.13
N PRO A 11 7.69 5.84 22.99
CA PRO A 11 6.92 5.24 21.91
C PRO A 11 6.22 4.00 22.47
N THR A 12 4.89 4.06 22.50
CA THR A 12 4.07 2.95 22.98
C THR A 12 4.32 1.73 22.09
N ALA A 13 4.52 0.57 22.70
CA ALA A 13 4.82 -0.66 21.98
C ALA A 13 3.75 -0.94 20.91
N ILE A 14 4.17 -1.49 19.77
CA ILE A 14 3.25 -1.87 18.71
C ILE A 14 2.43 -3.08 19.20
N PRO A 15 1.08 -3.04 19.09
CA PRO A 15 0.25 -4.14 19.54
C PRO A 15 0.56 -5.45 18.80
N PRO A 16 0.55 -6.63 19.46
CA PRO A 16 0.96 -7.90 18.86
C PRO A 16 0.22 -8.22 17.57
N LYS A 17 -1.09 -7.95 17.50
CA LYS A 17 -1.88 -8.18 16.28
C LYS A 17 -1.42 -7.33 15.10
N VAL A 18 -1.00 -6.09 15.35
CA VAL A 18 -0.46 -5.20 14.33
C VAL A 18 0.90 -5.70 13.87
N ASP A 19 1.73 -6.13 14.81
CA ASP A 19 3.06 -6.68 14.57
C ASP A 19 3.01 -7.99 13.74
N ASP A 20 2.08 -8.90 14.08
CA ASP A 20 1.78 -10.11 13.29
C ASP A 20 1.29 -9.79 11.88
N THR A 21 0.57 -8.67 11.72
CA THR A 21 0.10 -8.20 10.40
C THR A 21 1.27 -7.75 9.53
N PHE A 22 2.23 -7.01 10.10
CA PHE A 22 3.49 -6.68 9.40
C PHE A 22 4.25 -7.94 9.01
N LYS A 23 4.47 -8.85 9.96
CA LYS A 23 5.18 -10.12 9.72
C LYS A 23 4.54 -10.93 8.61
N GLY A 24 3.21 -10.96 8.57
CA GLY A 24 2.42 -11.68 7.57
C GLY A 24 2.29 -10.98 6.22
N PHE A 25 3.02 -9.89 5.97
CA PHE A 25 2.92 -9.12 4.72
C PHE A 25 1.49 -8.65 4.41
N LYS A 26 0.71 -8.34 5.44
CA LYS A 26 -0.64 -7.80 5.30
C LYS A 26 -0.65 -6.30 5.49
N TYR A 27 -1.55 -5.63 4.78
CA TYR A 27 -1.74 -4.19 4.91
C TYR A 27 -2.06 -3.79 6.35
N VAL A 28 -1.35 -2.76 6.86
CA VAL A 28 -1.55 -2.19 8.19
C VAL A 28 -2.10 -0.75 8.04
N PRO A 29 -3.30 -0.47 8.57
CA PRO A 29 -3.85 0.89 8.64
C PRO A 29 -2.95 1.85 9.41
N TYR A 30 -2.61 3.01 8.86
CA TYR A 30 -1.81 4.02 9.59
C TYR A 30 -2.54 4.52 10.84
N SER A 31 -3.88 4.54 10.81
CA SER A 31 -4.70 4.92 11.97
C SER A 31 -4.45 4.03 13.19
N VAL A 32 -4.10 2.75 13.00
CA VAL A 32 -3.79 1.84 14.11
C VAL A 32 -2.35 1.97 14.63
N LEU A 33 -1.48 2.66 13.88
CA LEU A 33 -0.09 2.91 14.27
C LEU A 33 0.09 4.22 15.04
N THR A 34 -0.94 5.06 15.08
CA THR A 34 -0.92 6.29 15.85
C THR A 34 -0.67 6.00 17.33
N SER A 35 0.06 6.89 18.01
CA SER A 35 0.34 6.73 19.45
C SER A 35 -0.93 6.59 20.28
N THR A 36 -2.00 7.31 19.92
CA THR A 36 -3.31 7.19 20.56
C THR A 36 -3.92 5.80 20.36
N ALA A 37 -3.90 5.25 19.14
CA ALA A 37 -4.43 3.91 18.88
C ALA A 37 -3.62 2.82 19.60
N ARG A 38 -2.29 2.93 19.62
CA ARG A 38 -1.41 2.00 20.35
C ARG A 38 -1.69 2.05 21.86
N TRP A 39 -1.84 3.24 22.43
CA TRP A 39 -2.17 3.40 23.84
C TRP A 39 -3.55 2.84 24.18
N GLN A 40 -4.55 3.04 23.31
CA GLN A 40 -5.89 2.47 23.49
C GLN A 40 -5.88 0.94 23.42
N ALA A 41 -5.10 0.34 22.53
CA ALA A 41 -4.97 -1.11 22.43
C ALA A 41 -4.36 -1.72 23.71
N VAL A 42 -3.34 -1.07 24.28
CA VAL A 42 -2.75 -1.48 25.56
C VAL A 42 -3.76 -1.38 26.70
N ARG A 43 -4.57 -0.32 26.73
CA ARG A 43 -5.53 -0.07 27.82
C ARG A 43 -6.76 -0.97 27.76
N ASN A 44 -7.32 -1.19 26.59
CA ASN A 44 -8.61 -1.86 26.41
C ASN A 44 -8.45 -3.37 26.14
N GLY A 45 -7.23 -3.83 25.88
CA GLY A 45 -6.97 -5.18 25.39
C GLY A 45 -7.34 -5.34 23.91
N GLU A 46 -6.72 -6.31 23.24
CA GLU A 46 -7.03 -6.63 21.85
C GLU A 46 -8.20 -7.61 21.77
N GLU A 47 -9.36 -7.15 21.31
CA GLU A 47 -10.42 -8.07 20.88
C GLU A 47 -9.98 -8.79 19.59
N ALA A 48 -9.50 -10.02 19.72
CA ALA A 48 -8.99 -10.81 18.62
C ALA A 48 -10.10 -11.41 17.73
N PHE A 49 -11.30 -11.64 18.28
CA PHE A 49 -12.37 -12.38 17.61
C PHE A 49 -13.71 -11.65 17.65
N THR A 50 -14.50 -11.84 16.60
CA THR A 50 -15.89 -11.40 16.51
C THR A 50 -16.77 -12.57 16.10
N ILE A 51 -17.93 -12.71 16.74
CA ILE A 51 -18.97 -13.65 16.33
C ILE A 51 -19.77 -12.99 15.20
N THR A 52 -19.73 -13.59 14.02
CA THR A 52 -20.53 -13.13 12.86
C THR A 52 -22.02 -13.41 13.09
N ALA A 53 -22.91 -12.74 12.35
CA ALA A 53 -24.35 -12.99 12.43
C ALA A 53 -24.75 -14.44 12.13
N ALA A 54 -23.89 -15.20 11.44
CA ALA A 54 -24.05 -16.64 11.17
C ALA A 54 -23.54 -17.54 12.32
N GLY A 55 -23.12 -16.97 13.45
CA GLY A 55 -22.55 -17.70 14.58
C GLY A 55 -21.10 -18.17 14.38
N ALA A 56 -20.48 -17.88 13.25
CA ALA A 56 -19.08 -18.24 13.01
C ALA A 56 -18.13 -17.29 13.75
N ILE A 57 -17.08 -17.85 14.36
CA ILE A 57 -15.99 -17.10 14.97
C ILE A 57 -15.02 -16.68 13.86
N ALA A 58 -14.90 -15.38 13.63
CA ALA A 58 -13.95 -14.81 12.68
C ALA A 58 -12.90 -13.96 13.42
N ALA A 59 -11.65 -14.04 12.97
CA ALA A 59 -10.62 -13.11 13.43
C ALA A 59 -11.02 -11.68 13.00
N LYS A 60 -11.07 -10.75 13.95
CA LYS A 60 -11.40 -9.35 13.65
C LYS A 60 -10.23 -8.77 12.86
N GLY A 61 -10.48 -8.18 11.69
CA GLY A 61 -9.45 -7.42 10.97
C GLY A 61 -8.95 -6.21 11.78
N LEU A 62 -7.91 -5.53 11.31
CA LEU A 62 -7.54 -4.22 11.82
C LEU A 62 -8.62 -3.20 11.43
N ASP A 63 -8.97 -2.28 12.35
CA ASP A 63 -10.00 -1.29 12.10
C ASP A 63 -9.51 -0.21 11.13
N ARG A 64 -10.29 0.04 10.08
CA ARG A 64 -9.98 0.98 9.00
C ARG A 64 -10.87 2.21 8.98
N ARG A 65 -11.88 2.27 9.86
CA ARG A 65 -12.95 3.29 9.79
C ARG A 65 -12.43 4.73 9.88
N ASN A 66 -11.32 4.94 10.57
CA ASN A 66 -10.75 6.27 10.82
C ASN A 66 -9.48 6.55 9.99
N GLU A 67 -9.15 5.73 8.99
CA GLU A 67 -7.95 5.94 8.16
C GLU A 67 -7.94 7.29 7.46
N ARG A 68 -9.11 7.77 7.00
CA ARG A 68 -9.24 9.06 6.32
C ARG A 68 -9.15 10.27 7.24
N SER A 69 -9.34 10.06 8.54
CA SER A 69 -9.36 11.13 9.54
C SER A 69 -8.04 11.27 10.29
N ILE A 70 -7.00 10.54 9.87
CA ILE A 70 -5.66 10.66 10.45
C ILE A 70 -5.13 12.08 10.19
N THR A 71 -4.55 12.72 11.21
CA THR A 71 -3.91 14.04 11.02
C THR A 71 -2.54 13.89 10.36
N LEU A 72 -2.00 14.95 9.77
CA LEU A 72 -0.64 14.92 9.19
C LEU A 72 0.41 14.51 10.25
N SER A 73 0.31 15.04 11.47
CA SER A 73 1.24 14.73 12.55
C SER A 73 1.15 13.26 12.98
N ASP A 74 -0.08 12.74 13.12
CA ASP A 74 -0.29 11.32 13.45
C ASP A 74 0.19 10.41 12.34
N TRP A 75 0.00 10.81 11.09
CA TRP A 75 0.45 10.06 9.91
C TRP A 75 1.97 10.00 9.84
N ILE A 76 2.69 11.09 10.13
CA ILE A 76 4.16 11.09 10.18
C ILE A 76 4.65 10.07 11.22
N GLY A 77 4.13 10.11 12.44
CA GLY A 77 4.53 9.16 13.48
C GLY A 77 4.15 7.71 13.14
N ALA A 78 2.98 7.50 12.52
CA ALA A 78 2.56 6.19 12.03
C ALA A 78 3.46 5.69 10.89
N ALA A 79 3.91 6.58 10.01
CA ALA A 79 4.79 6.29 8.88
C ALA A 79 6.18 5.85 9.35
N GLU A 80 6.75 6.54 10.32
CA GLU A 80 8.03 6.14 10.94
C GLU A 80 7.91 4.76 11.60
N ALA A 81 6.82 4.50 12.33
CA ALA A 81 6.57 3.18 12.93
C ALA A 81 6.42 2.09 11.85
N ALA A 82 5.78 2.40 10.73
CA ALA A 82 5.65 1.46 9.60
C ALA A 82 7.00 1.18 8.92
N GLU A 83 7.85 2.20 8.76
CA GLU A 83 9.22 2.06 8.23
C GLU A 83 10.06 1.14 9.12
N GLU A 84 10.08 1.40 10.43
CA GLU A 84 10.82 0.60 11.42
C GLU A 84 10.40 -0.88 11.38
N ARG A 85 9.08 -1.14 11.36
CA ARG A 85 8.57 -2.53 11.32
C ARG A 85 8.84 -3.21 9.99
N THR A 86 8.78 -2.46 8.90
CA THR A 86 9.13 -2.97 7.58
C THR A 86 10.61 -3.31 7.51
N GLU A 87 11.48 -2.50 8.09
CA GLU A 87 12.91 -2.81 8.18
C GLU A 87 13.15 -4.07 9.02
N PHE A 88 12.50 -4.17 10.18
CA PHE A 88 12.65 -5.28 11.11
C PHE A 88 12.24 -6.62 10.49
N TYR A 89 11.08 -6.69 9.84
CA TYR A 89 10.56 -7.95 9.30
C TYR A 89 11.03 -8.24 7.87
N HIS A 90 11.26 -7.21 7.07
CA HIS A 90 11.38 -7.35 5.61
C HIS A 90 12.68 -6.77 5.04
N GLY A 91 13.53 -6.19 5.89
CA GLY A 91 14.85 -5.70 5.53
C GLY A 91 14.87 -4.27 4.99
N ILE A 92 16.07 -3.69 5.01
CA ILE A 92 16.33 -2.27 4.77
C ILE A 92 15.88 -1.79 3.39
N ALA A 93 16.03 -2.61 2.35
CA ALA A 93 15.68 -2.22 0.99
C ALA A 93 14.18 -1.86 0.86
N ARG A 94 13.31 -2.61 1.54
CA ARG A 94 11.86 -2.38 1.55
C ARG A 94 11.49 -1.17 2.40
N ALA A 95 12.14 -1.00 3.55
CA ALA A 95 11.95 0.17 4.39
C ALA A 95 12.35 1.47 3.66
N VAL A 96 13.47 1.46 2.94
CA VAL A 96 13.90 2.60 2.10
C VAL A 96 12.88 2.92 1.02
N ALA A 97 12.34 1.91 0.34
CA ALA A 97 11.29 2.11 -0.67
C ALA A 97 10.01 2.70 -0.05
N LEU A 98 9.59 2.20 1.13
CA LEU A 98 8.44 2.72 1.85
C LEU A 98 8.67 4.17 2.30
N LYS A 99 9.85 4.49 2.80
CA LYS A 99 10.25 5.86 3.18
C LYS A 99 10.28 6.83 2.01
N ALA A 100 10.73 6.38 0.84
CA ALA A 100 10.66 7.15 -0.39
C ALA A 100 9.21 7.46 -0.77
N HIS A 101 8.30 6.48 -0.66
CA HIS A 101 6.87 6.70 -0.83
C HIS A 101 6.34 7.74 0.18
N HIS A 102 6.70 7.63 1.45
CA HIS A 102 6.25 8.60 2.47
C HIS A 102 6.74 10.02 2.19
N SER A 103 7.98 10.17 1.71
CA SER A 103 8.53 11.47 1.32
C SER A 103 7.71 12.13 0.21
N VAL A 104 7.16 11.33 -0.72
CA VAL A 104 6.27 11.82 -1.77
C VAL A 104 4.92 12.27 -1.19
N VAL A 105 4.32 11.48 -0.30
CA VAL A 105 3.06 11.86 0.39
C VAL A 105 3.23 13.19 1.13
N LEU A 106 4.36 13.39 1.81
CA LEU A 106 4.72 14.65 2.48
C LEU A 106 5.01 15.80 1.50
N GLY A 107 5.47 15.49 0.29
CA GLY A 107 5.59 16.49 -0.79
C GLY A 107 4.22 16.96 -1.25
N LEU A 108 3.31 16.01 -1.52
CA LEU A 108 1.94 16.30 -1.95
C LEU A 108 1.16 17.10 -0.91
N SER A 109 1.37 16.84 0.38
CA SER A 109 0.70 17.59 1.46
C SER A 109 1.10 19.06 1.53
N ARG A 110 2.15 19.49 0.81
CA ARG A 110 2.54 20.90 0.72
C ARG A 110 1.76 21.66 -0.35
N SER A 111 1.28 20.96 -1.38
CA SER A 111 0.56 21.55 -2.51
C SER A 111 -0.93 21.24 -2.51
N HIS A 112 -1.37 20.19 -1.83
CA HIS A 112 -2.76 19.72 -1.81
C HIS A 112 -3.32 19.64 -0.40
N SER A 113 -4.66 19.63 -0.28
CA SER A 113 -5.31 19.41 0.99
C SER A 113 -5.00 18.02 1.55
N TRP A 114 -4.82 17.93 2.86
CA TRP A 114 -4.49 16.65 3.51
C TRP A 114 -5.55 15.57 3.26
N ASP A 115 -6.83 15.93 3.22
CA ASP A 115 -7.93 15.01 2.90
C ASP A 115 -7.78 14.38 1.52
N PHE A 116 -7.34 15.16 0.52
CA PHE A 116 -7.05 14.66 -0.83
C PHE A 116 -5.84 13.72 -0.83
N VAL A 117 -4.78 14.10 -0.11
CA VAL A 117 -3.54 13.33 -0.02
C VAL A 117 -3.75 11.99 0.68
N VAL A 118 -4.45 11.96 1.82
CA VAL A 118 -4.80 10.72 2.53
C VAL A 118 -5.73 9.85 1.70
N GLY A 119 -6.75 10.46 1.06
CA GLY A 119 -7.66 9.73 0.17
C GLY A 119 -6.91 8.98 -0.93
N SER A 120 -5.94 9.64 -1.57
CA SER A 120 -5.11 9.07 -2.63
C SER A 120 -4.08 8.06 -2.09
N SER A 121 -3.45 8.37 -0.94
CA SER A 121 -2.43 7.52 -0.30
C SER A 121 -3.01 6.19 0.22
N LEU A 122 -4.23 6.15 0.74
CA LEU A 122 -4.85 4.91 1.26
C LEU A 122 -5.20 3.90 0.16
N VAL A 123 -5.70 4.39 -0.98
CA VAL A 123 -5.97 3.57 -2.17
C VAL A 123 -4.65 3.00 -2.72
N GLN A 124 -3.58 3.76 -2.59
CA GLN A 124 -2.30 3.41 -3.17
C GLN A 124 -1.41 2.54 -2.26
N THR A 125 -1.39 2.80 -0.94
CA THR A 125 -0.64 1.98 0.03
C THR A 125 -1.18 0.56 0.10
N SER A 126 -2.49 0.36 -0.07
CA SER A 126 -3.07 -0.98 -0.20
C SER A 126 -2.61 -1.72 -1.47
N HIS A 127 -2.44 -1.02 -2.60
CA HIS A 127 -1.90 -1.60 -3.85
C HIS A 127 -0.37 -1.81 -3.81
N LEU A 128 0.37 -0.88 -3.21
CA LEU A 128 1.83 -0.98 -3.03
C LEU A 128 2.17 -2.15 -2.09
N TYR A 129 1.37 -2.38 -1.04
CA TYR A 129 1.54 -3.53 -0.14
C TYR A 129 1.25 -4.88 -0.84
N ILE A 130 0.28 -4.95 -1.76
CA ILE A 130 0.00 -6.18 -2.53
C ILE A 130 1.12 -6.50 -3.54
N THR A 131 1.84 -5.49 -4.02
CA THR A 131 2.82 -5.66 -5.11
C THR A 131 4.27 -5.75 -4.62
N CYS A 132 4.63 -5.03 -3.54
CA CYS A 132 5.93 -5.19 -2.89
C CYS A 132 6.07 -6.53 -2.14
N THR A 133 4.99 -7.27 -1.89
CA THR A 133 4.99 -8.57 -1.19
C THR A 133 5.30 -9.75 -2.10
N SER A 134 5.33 -9.55 -3.42
CA SER A 134 5.87 -10.54 -4.34
C SER A 134 7.40 -10.60 -4.22
N PRO A 135 8.00 -11.77 -3.92
CA PRO A 135 9.46 -11.91 -3.90
C PRO A 135 10.10 -11.72 -5.29
N ASP A 136 9.29 -11.74 -6.36
CA ASP A 136 9.75 -11.81 -7.75
C ASP A 136 9.82 -10.44 -8.47
N VAL A 137 9.42 -9.33 -7.83
CA VAL A 137 9.45 -8.01 -8.49
C VAL A 137 10.47 -7.07 -7.83
N PRO A 138 11.51 -6.61 -8.56
CA PRO A 138 12.49 -5.67 -8.03
C PRO A 138 11.84 -4.33 -7.65
N ALA A 139 12.13 -3.84 -6.45
CA ALA A 139 11.65 -2.55 -5.93
C ALA A 139 11.96 -1.35 -6.87
N GLN A 140 12.99 -1.47 -7.72
CA GLN A 140 13.40 -0.45 -8.69
C GLN A 140 12.39 -0.19 -9.82
N ILE A 141 11.60 -1.19 -10.24
CA ILE A 141 10.60 -1.00 -11.31
C ILE A 141 9.48 -0.05 -10.87
N TYR A 142 9.13 -0.07 -9.58
CA TYR A 142 8.02 0.71 -9.04
C TYR A 142 8.35 2.19 -8.83
N LEU A 143 9.57 2.53 -8.43
CA LEU A 143 9.99 3.93 -8.30
C LEU A 143 9.93 4.67 -9.65
N LEU A 144 10.19 3.96 -10.75
CA LEU A 144 10.26 4.52 -12.10
C LEU A 144 8.87 4.80 -12.67
N VAL A 145 7.92 3.87 -12.52
CA VAL A 145 6.50 4.10 -12.87
C VAL A 145 5.92 5.22 -12.00
N TRP A 146 6.33 5.29 -10.73
CA TRP A 146 5.86 6.29 -9.79
C TRP A 146 6.33 7.70 -10.12
N PHE A 147 7.60 7.88 -10.49
CA PHE A 147 8.15 9.18 -10.87
C PHE A 147 7.41 9.77 -12.08
N ILE A 148 7.17 8.95 -13.10
CA ILE A 148 6.48 9.36 -14.34
C ILE A 148 5.01 9.73 -14.07
N LEU A 149 4.32 8.96 -13.23
CA LEU A 149 2.92 9.22 -12.91
C LEU A 149 2.76 10.47 -12.04
N LEU A 150 3.74 10.74 -11.16
CA LEU A 150 3.76 11.95 -10.34
C LEU A 150 3.98 13.21 -11.17
N ASP A 151 4.96 13.20 -12.08
CA ASP A 151 5.22 14.35 -12.96
C ASP A 151 3.98 14.68 -13.80
N LEU A 152 3.28 13.64 -14.28
CA LEU A 152 2.02 13.81 -15.00
C LEU A 152 0.95 14.46 -14.10
N ILE A 153 0.71 13.91 -12.90
CA ILE A 153 -0.32 14.42 -11.98
C ILE A 153 -0.01 15.85 -11.54
N LEU A 154 1.26 16.14 -11.20
CA LEU A 154 1.70 17.47 -10.76
C LEU A 154 1.71 18.50 -11.90
N SER A 155 1.77 18.07 -13.16
CA SER A 155 1.65 18.96 -14.32
C SER A 155 0.20 19.36 -14.63
N LEU A 156 -0.79 18.72 -14.02
CA LEU A 156 -2.21 19.02 -14.26
C LEU A 156 -2.63 20.32 -13.54
N PRO A 157 -3.45 21.17 -14.17
CA PRO A 157 -3.99 22.36 -13.53
C PRO A 157 -4.83 22.05 -12.29
N ASP A 158 -4.89 22.99 -11.35
CA ASP A 158 -5.76 22.93 -10.18
C ASP A 158 -7.23 22.66 -10.59
N GLY A 159 -7.89 21.78 -9.84
CA GLY A 159 -9.27 21.36 -10.10
C GLY A 159 -9.41 20.16 -11.05
N CYS A 160 -8.30 19.60 -11.55
CA CYS A 160 -8.35 18.35 -12.29
C CYS A 160 -8.78 17.17 -11.41
N VAL A 161 -9.65 16.32 -11.96
CA VAL A 161 -10.10 15.09 -11.32
C VAL A 161 -9.45 13.92 -12.05
N ALA A 162 -8.62 13.16 -11.34
CA ALA A 162 -8.06 11.91 -11.85
C ALA A 162 -8.99 10.74 -11.51
N ALA A 163 -9.18 9.84 -12.47
CA ALA A 163 -9.84 8.56 -12.26
C ALA A 163 -8.88 7.44 -12.68
N THR A 164 -8.71 6.43 -11.84
CA THR A 164 -8.00 5.22 -12.21
C THR A 164 -9.01 4.22 -12.75
N PHE A 165 -8.85 3.84 -14.02
CA PHE A 165 -9.60 2.74 -14.60
C PHE A 165 -8.75 1.48 -14.48
N ASP A 166 -9.28 0.47 -13.78
CA ASP A 166 -8.67 -0.85 -13.79
C ASP A 166 -8.84 -1.49 -15.17
N ILE A 167 -7.75 -1.44 -15.94
CA ILE A 167 -7.64 -2.04 -17.27
C ILE A 167 -7.03 -3.45 -17.21
N ALA A 168 -7.02 -4.13 -16.05
CA ALA A 168 -6.54 -5.51 -15.95
C ALA A 168 -7.17 -6.45 -17.00
N SER A 169 -8.41 -6.17 -17.40
CA SER A 169 -9.11 -6.89 -18.46
C SER A 169 -8.81 -6.40 -19.88
N ALA A 170 -8.29 -5.18 -20.09
CA ALA A 170 -8.03 -4.62 -21.42
C ALA A 170 -6.99 -5.44 -22.20
N TYR A 171 -5.93 -5.90 -21.52
CA TYR A 171 -4.93 -6.80 -22.12
C TYR A 171 -5.56 -8.10 -22.63
N ARG A 172 -6.55 -8.63 -21.89
CA ARG A 172 -7.25 -9.88 -22.25
C ARG A 172 -8.18 -9.74 -23.47
N ILE A 173 -8.47 -8.52 -23.92
CA ILE A 173 -9.30 -8.25 -25.11
C ILE A 173 -8.45 -8.27 -26.39
N VAL A 174 -7.13 -8.04 -26.30
CA VAL A 174 -6.24 -7.99 -27.46
C VAL A 174 -5.77 -9.41 -27.81
N PRO A 175 -6.19 -9.98 -28.96
CA PRO A 175 -5.75 -11.30 -29.37
C PRO A 175 -4.28 -11.27 -29.80
N VAL A 176 -3.54 -12.33 -29.45
CA VAL A 176 -2.16 -12.52 -29.89
C VAL A 176 -2.16 -13.36 -31.15
N HIS A 177 -1.44 -12.91 -32.18
CA HIS A 177 -1.37 -13.62 -33.45
C HIS A 177 -0.84 -15.07 -33.26
N PRO A 178 -1.45 -16.10 -33.89
CA PRO A 178 -1.05 -17.50 -33.68
C PRO A 178 0.44 -17.78 -33.88
N SER A 179 1.10 -17.08 -34.81
CA SER A 179 2.55 -17.25 -35.04
C SER A 179 3.45 -16.71 -33.91
N GLN A 180 2.88 -15.99 -32.93
CA GLN A 180 3.59 -15.40 -31.79
C GLN A 180 3.18 -16.04 -30.45
N GLN A 181 2.12 -16.84 -30.41
CA GLN A 181 1.61 -17.45 -29.16
C GLN A 181 2.60 -18.42 -28.50
N TRP A 182 3.54 -18.98 -29.26
CA TRP A 182 4.60 -19.85 -28.72
C TRP A 182 5.48 -19.14 -27.70
N ALA A 183 5.64 -17.81 -27.80
CA ALA A 183 6.40 -17.01 -26.85
C ALA A 183 5.65 -16.76 -25.53
N LEU A 184 4.36 -17.11 -25.47
CA LEU A 184 3.46 -16.88 -24.33
C LEU A 184 3.05 -18.20 -23.66
N CYS A 185 3.92 -19.22 -23.75
CA CYS A 185 3.68 -20.52 -23.14
C CYS A 185 4.19 -20.54 -21.70
N ILE A 186 3.34 -20.97 -20.78
CA ILE A 186 3.67 -21.20 -19.37
C ILE A 186 3.51 -22.69 -19.09
N PHE A 187 4.55 -23.32 -18.54
CA PHE A 187 4.48 -24.69 -18.09
C PHE A 187 4.20 -24.74 -16.58
N TRP A 188 3.10 -25.38 -16.19
CA TRP A 188 2.70 -25.46 -14.80
C TRP A 188 1.97 -26.78 -14.50
N ASN A 189 2.34 -27.42 -13.40
CA ASN A 189 1.76 -28.69 -12.93
C ASN A 189 1.70 -29.80 -14.01
N GLY A 190 2.77 -29.95 -14.81
CA GLY A 190 2.83 -30.96 -15.87
C GLY A 190 2.03 -30.61 -17.14
N HIS A 191 1.42 -29.43 -17.22
CA HIS A 191 0.64 -28.96 -18.37
C HIS A 191 1.25 -27.70 -18.98
N ALA A 192 1.12 -27.57 -20.30
CA ALA A 192 1.47 -26.35 -21.03
C ALA A 192 0.21 -25.51 -21.27
N TYR A 193 0.27 -24.24 -20.87
CA TYR A 193 -0.78 -23.25 -21.07
C TYR A 193 -0.27 -22.21 -22.05
N VAL A 194 -1.05 -21.93 -23.08
CA VAL A 194 -0.71 -20.91 -24.09
C VAL A 194 -1.72 -19.79 -23.99
N ASP A 195 -1.25 -18.59 -23.64
CA ASP A 195 -2.10 -17.41 -23.64
C ASP A 195 -2.36 -16.95 -25.10
N ARG A 196 -3.65 -16.88 -25.45
CA ARG A 196 -4.13 -16.44 -26.77
C ARG A 196 -4.45 -14.94 -26.83
N ALA A 197 -4.35 -14.26 -25.69
CA ALA A 197 -4.55 -12.84 -25.53
C ALA A 197 -3.32 -12.23 -24.85
N LEU A 198 -3.15 -10.92 -24.99
CA LEU A 198 -2.01 -10.21 -24.42
C LEU A 198 -2.00 -10.38 -22.89
N MET A 199 -0.86 -10.78 -22.34
CA MET A 199 -0.69 -10.96 -20.89
C MET A 199 -0.16 -9.68 -20.24
N PHE A 200 -0.46 -9.52 -18.96
CA PHE A 200 0.10 -8.44 -18.16
C PHE A 200 1.60 -8.68 -17.95
N GLY A 201 2.39 -7.60 -18.00
CA GLY A 201 3.83 -7.65 -17.69
C GLY A 201 4.77 -7.89 -18.87
N LEU A 202 4.27 -7.97 -20.12
CA LEU A 202 5.16 -7.90 -21.28
C LEU A 202 5.67 -6.47 -21.46
N SER A 203 6.96 -6.32 -21.77
CA SER A 203 7.54 -4.98 -22.01
C SER A 203 6.87 -4.23 -23.17
N SER A 204 6.26 -4.96 -24.12
CA SER A 204 5.53 -4.40 -25.25
C SER A 204 4.02 -4.21 -24.99
N SER A 205 3.46 -4.72 -23.88
CA SER A 205 2.01 -4.76 -23.73
C SER A 205 1.38 -3.37 -23.68
N THR A 206 2.03 -2.42 -23.03
CA THR A 206 1.57 -1.03 -22.94
C THR A 206 1.57 -0.35 -24.31
N HIS A 207 2.55 -0.64 -25.16
CA HIS A 207 2.65 -0.04 -26.49
C HIS A 207 1.60 -0.57 -27.47
N ILE A 208 1.19 -1.83 -27.31
CA ILE A 208 0.16 -2.45 -28.15
C ILE A 208 -1.25 -1.89 -27.84
N LEU A 209 -1.46 -1.36 -26.63
CA LEU A 209 -2.74 -0.80 -26.19
C LEU A 209 -2.90 0.72 -26.40
N GLN A 210 -1.88 1.41 -26.93
CA GLN A 210 -1.97 2.85 -27.29
C GLN A 210 -2.77 3.06 -28.57
#